data_AF-A0A6G9Y7M7-F1
#
_entry.id   AF-A0A6G9Y7M7-F1
#
_cell.length_a   1.000
_cell.length_b   1.000
_cell.length_c   1.000
_cell.angle_alpha   90.00
_cell.angle_beta   90.00
_cell.angle_gamma   90.00
#
_symmetry.space_group_name_H-M   'P 1'
#
loop_
_entity.id
_entity.type
_entity.pdbx_description
1 polymer ?
#
loop_
_entity_poly.entity_id
_entity_poly.type
_entity_poly.pdbx_seq_one_letter_code
_entity_poly.pdbx_strand_id
1 'polypeptide(L)'
;MNERQVDLANTVALGSIDDEDHQAVQELLDTEDPALRAEFIAEVRSTRDALAALADTTAAQPPSALRDRLLAAIAAEQPPVAS
;
A
#
# COMPACT_ATOMS: atom_id res chain seq x y z
N MET A 1 -12.73 15.95 4.72
CA MET A 1 -11.39 16.25 4.14
C MET A 1 -11.42 17.44 3.20
N ASN A 2 -10.31 18.17 3.07
CA ASN A 2 -10.09 19.19 2.04
C ASN A 2 -9.41 18.60 0.79
N GLU A 3 -9.35 19.37 -0.29
CA GLU A 3 -8.79 18.93 -1.59
C GLU A 3 -7.34 18.45 -1.47
N ARG A 4 -6.48 19.18 -0.75
CA ARG A 4 -5.09 18.76 -0.50
C ARG A 4 -4.99 17.40 0.21
N GLN A 5 -5.89 17.12 1.15
CA GLN A 5 -5.92 15.84 1.87
C GLN A 5 -6.39 14.70 0.97
N VAL A 6 -7.29 14.96 0.03
CA VAL A 6 -7.72 13.99 -0.99
C VAL A 6 -6.58 13.69 -1.96
N ASP A 7 -5.87 14.72 -2.43
CA ASP A 7 -4.69 14.55 -3.29
C ASP A 7 -3.62 13.72 -2.59
N LEU A 8 -3.34 14.02 -1.32
CA LEU A 8 -2.39 13.27 -0.50
C LEU A 8 -2.81 11.80 -0.35
N ALA A 9 -4.10 11.52 -0.11
CA ALA A 9 -4.61 10.14 -0.03
C ALA A 9 -4.39 9.37 -1.34
N ASN A 10 -4.58 10.03 -2.49
CA ASN A 10 -4.33 9.44 -3.80
C ASN A 10 -2.84 9.20 -4.06
N THR A 11 -1.97 10.15 -3.71
CA THR A 11 -0.50 9.98 -3.78
C THR A 11 -0.04 8.79 -2.95
N VAL A 12 -0.56 8.64 -1.73
CA VAL A 12 -0.30 7.49 -0.85
C VAL A 12 -0.79 6.19 -1.48
N ALA A 13 -2.00 6.17 -2.05
CA ALA A 13 -2.57 4.98 -2.67
C ALA A 13 -1.76 4.51 -3.88
N LEU A 14 -1.20 5.45 -4.66
CA LEU A 14 -0.34 5.17 -5.82
C LEU A 14 1.08 4.72 -5.44
N GLY A 15 1.48 4.87 -4.17
CA GLY A 15 2.86 4.62 -3.73
C GLY A 15 3.86 5.66 -4.23
N SER A 16 3.38 6.85 -4.60
CA SER A 16 4.19 7.95 -5.17
C SER A 16 4.56 9.01 -4.13
N ILE A 17 4.60 8.62 -2.86
CA ILE A 17 4.84 9.54 -1.74
C ILE A 17 6.30 9.98 -1.70
N ASP A 18 6.54 11.28 -1.49
CA ASP A 18 7.87 11.83 -1.21
C ASP A 18 8.05 12.09 0.30
N ASP A 19 9.23 12.58 0.70
CA ASP A 19 9.53 12.82 2.11
C ASP A 19 8.63 13.92 2.73
N GLU A 20 8.19 14.90 1.94
CA GLU A 20 7.30 15.99 2.40
C GLU A 20 5.88 15.46 2.63
N ASP A 21 5.38 14.67 1.69
CA ASP A 21 4.08 14.00 1.80
C ASP A 21 4.08 12.98 2.94
N HIS A 22 5.20 12.29 3.19
CA HIS A 22 5.34 11.39 4.34
C HIS A 22 5.07 12.10 5.66
N GLN A 23 5.62 13.30 5.84
CA GLN A 23 5.40 14.11 7.03
C GLN A 23 3.93 14.57 7.12
N ALA A 24 3.34 15.00 6.00
CA ALA A 24 1.94 15.43 5.97
C ALA A 24 0.96 14.28 6.28
N VAL A 25 1.26 13.06 5.84
CA VAL A 25 0.49 11.86 6.19
C VAL A 25 0.60 11.57 7.68
N GLN A 26 1.80 11.64 8.24
CA GLN A 26 2.01 11.38 9.67
C GLN A 26 1.22 12.39 10.53
N GLU A 27 1.28 13.68 10.21
CA GLU A 27 0.50 14.73 10.88
C GLU A 27 -1.01 14.47 10.80
N LEU A 28 -1.50 13.98 9.66
CA LEU A 28 -2.89 13.65 9.49
C LEU A 28 -3.29 12.41 10.31
N LEU A 29 -2.43 11.39 10.38
CA LEU A 29 -2.69 10.19 11.18
C LEU A 29 -2.64 10.49 12.69
N ASP A 30 -1.79 11.42 13.10
CA ASP A 30 -1.63 11.84 14.49
C ASP A 30 -2.65 12.91 14.94
N THR A 31 -3.55 13.32 14.05
CA THR A 31 -4.59 14.31 14.37
C THR A 31 -5.52 13.84 15.51
N GLU A 32 -5.96 14.78 16.34
CA GLU A 32 -6.94 14.52 17.40
C GLU A 32 -8.36 14.30 16.85
N ASP A 33 -8.61 14.56 15.56
CA ASP A 33 -9.88 14.31 14.89
C ASP A 33 -9.96 12.88 14.31
N PRO A 34 -10.61 11.92 15.00
CA PRO A 34 -10.72 10.55 14.52
C PRO A 34 -11.58 10.43 13.27
N ALA A 35 -12.51 11.35 13.01
CA ALA A 35 -13.37 11.30 11.83
C ALA A 35 -12.56 11.66 10.59
N LEU A 36 -11.76 12.72 10.67
CA LEU A 36 -10.86 13.11 9.59
C LEU A 36 -9.85 12.00 9.24
N ARG A 37 -9.27 11.35 10.25
CA ARG A 37 -8.37 10.21 10.03
C ARG A 37 -9.09 9.04 9.36
N ALA A 38 -10.31 8.72 9.78
CA ALA A 38 -11.10 7.64 9.20
C ALA A 38 -11.47 7.93 7.74
N GLU A 39 -11.86 9.17 7.42
CA GLU A 39 -12.12 9.62 6.05
C GLU A 39 -10.89 9.44 5.16
N PHE A 40 -9.71 9.86 5.64
CA PHE A 40 -8.47 9.73 4.87
C PHE A 40 -8.11 8.28 4.58
N ILE A 41 -8.18 7.40 5.58
CA ILE A 41 -7.93 5.97 5.41
C ILE A 41 -8.94 5.35 4.43
N ALA A 42 -10.20 5.78 4.48
CA ALA A 42 -11.23 5.32 3.56
C ALA A 42 -10.92 5.72 2.11
N GLU A 43 -10.46 6.96 1.88
CA GLU A 43 -10.07 7.43 0.55
C GLU A 43 -8.86 6.63 0.01
N VAL A 44 -7.80 6.46 0.81
CA VAL A 44 -6.64 5.62 0.44
C VAL A 44 -7.07 4.22 0.05
N ARG A 45 -7.99 3.62 0.81
CA ARG A 45 -8.52 2.28 0.53
C ARG A 45 -9.31 2.24 -0.77
N SER A 46 -10.22 3.20 -0.98
CA SER A 46 -11.03 3.31 -2.19
C SER A 46 -10.15 3.34 -3.44
N THR A 47 -9.10 4.16 -3.44
CA THR A 47 -8.16 4.26 -4.56
C THR A 47 -7.36 2.97 -4.75
N ARG A 48 -6.93 2.30 -3.66
CA ARG A 48 -6.27 1.00 -3.76
C ARG A 48 -7.17 -0.09 -4.33
N ASP A 49 -8.45 -0.10 -3.98
CA ASP A 49 -9.42 -1.06 -4.52
C ASP A 49 -9.61 -0.85 -6.03
N ALA A 50 -9.63 0.40 -6.50
CA ALA A 50 -9.64 0.72 -7.93
C ALA A 50 -8.36 0.27 -8.65
N LEU A 51 -7.19 0.48 -8.04
CA LEU A 51 -5.91 0.02 -8.59
C LEU A 51 -5.81 -1.52 -8.61
N ALA A 52 -6.38 -2.21 -7.63
CA ALA A 52 -6.45 -3.67 -7.63
C ALA A 52 -7.29 -4.19 -8.81
N ALA A 53 -8.44 -3.56 -9.10
CA ALA A 53 -9.21 -3.89 -10.29
C ALA A 53 -8.45 -3.59 -11.60
N LEU A 54 -7.64 -2.52 -11.63
CA LEU A 54 -6.77 -2.21 -12.77
C LEU A 54 -5.65 -3.25 -12.96
N ALA A 55 -5.11 -3.80 -11.87
CA ALA A 55 -4.03 -4.79 -11.91
C ALA A 55 -4.42 -6.04 -12.71
N ASP A 56 -5.67 -6.48 -12.61
CA ASP A 56 -6.18 -7.63 -13.40
C ASP A 56 -6.12 -7.36 -14.90
N THR A 57 -6.39 -6.13 -15.33
CA THR A 57 -6.38 -5.74 -16.75
C THR A 57 -4.97 -5.55 -17.31
N THR A 58 -4.00 -5.26 -16.45
CA THR A 58 -2.60 -4.99 -16.82
C THR A 58 -1.68 -6.18 -16.51
N ALA A 59 -2.25 -7.31 -16.11
CA ALA A 59 -1.51 -8.50 -15.73
C ALA A 59 -0.61 -9.01 -16.87
N ALA A 60 0.66 -9.20 -16.55
CA ALA A 60 1.65 -9.80 -17.45
C ALA A 60 2.17 -11.10 -16.85
N GLN A 61 2.35 -12.12 -17.71
CA GLN A 61 2.82 -13.43 -17.25
C GLN A 61 4.27 -13.34 -16.75
N PRO A 62 4.57 -13.76 -15.51
CA PRO A 62 5.95 -13.75 -15.02
C PRO A 62 6.80 -14.85 -15.67
N PRO A 63 8.14 -14.73 -15.63
CA PRO A 63 9.04 -15.80 -16.07
C PRO A 63 8.78 -17.10 -15.31
N SER A 64 8.75 -18.25 -16.00
CA SER A 64 8.42 -19.56 -15.41
C SER A 64 9.30 -19.94 -14.22
N ALA A 65 10.59 -19.62 -14.28
CA ALA A 65 11.55 -19.89 -13.20
C ALA A 65 11.37 -18.99 -11.95
N LEU A 66 10.52 -17.95 -12.01
CA LEU A 66 10.29 -17.08 -10.85
C LEU A 66 9.59 -17.82 -9.72
N ARG A 67 8.62 -18.69 -10.04
CA ARG A 67 7.88 -19.47 -9.05
C ARG A 67 8.81 -20.35 -8.22
N ASP A 68 9.69 -21.11 -8.89
CA ASP A 68 10.59 -22.03 -8.21
C ASP A 68 11.60 -21.30 -7.32
N ARG A 69 12.13 -20.15 -7.79
CA ARG A 69 13.04 -19.31 -7.00
C ARG A 69 12.35 -18.74 -5.75
N LEU A 70 11.11 -18.27 -5.87
CA LEU A 70 10.34 -17.75 -4.75
C LEU A 70 10.08 -18.83 -3.70
N LEU A 71 9.65 -20.03 -4.14
CA LEU A 71 9.40 -21.15 -3.24
C LEU A 71 10.67 -21.63 -2.53
N ALA A 72 11.81 -21.64 -3.22
CA ALA A 72 13.10 -21.96 -2.61
C ALA A 72 13.50 -20.93 -1.54
N ALA A 73 13.27 -19.64 -1.78
CA ALA A 73 13.55 -18.58 -0.80
C ALA A 73 12.69 -18.72 0.47
N ILE A 74 11.38 -18.95 0.31
CA ILE A 74 10.46 -19.18 1.45
C ILE A 74 10.88 -20.41 2.27
N ALA A 75 11.31 -21.50 1.62
CA ALA A 75 11.78 -22.69 2.31
C ALA A 75 13.08 -22.46 3.09
N ALA A 76 13.98 -21.62 2.57
CA ALA A 76 15.22 -21.25 3.23
C ALA A 76 15.02 -20.32 4.44
N GLU A 77 13.94 -19.53 4.46
CA GLU A 77 13.58 -18.63 5.57
C GLU A 77 12.83 -19.32 6.72
N GLN A 78 12.50 -20.61 6.62
CA GLN A 78 11.84 -21.30 7.74
C GLN A 78 12.74 -21.28 8.98
N PRO A 79 12.30 -20.67 10.11
CA PRO A 79 13.06 -20.71 11.35
C PRO A 79 13.18 -22.17 11.83
N PRO A 80 14.25 -22.53 12.55
CA PRO A 80 14.41 -23.89 13.05
C PRO A 80 13.19 -24.24 13.90
N VAL A 81 12.53 -25.35 13.57
CA VAL A 81 11.51 -25.95 14.43
C VAL A 81 12.13 -26.19 15.79
N ALA A 82 11.74 -25.40 16.79
CA ALA A 82 12.12 -25.63 18.17
C ALA A 82 11.63 -27.04 18.53
N SER A 83 12.59 -27.95 18.73
CA SER A 83 12.37 -29.30 19.25
C SER A 83 12.29 -29.27 20.76
#